data_AF-A0A0F9EFR5-F1
#
_entry.id   AF-A0A0F9EFR5-F1
#
_cell.length_a   1.000
_cell.length_b   1.000
_cell.length_c   1.000
_cell.angle_alpha   90.00
_cell.angle_beta   90.00
_cell.angle_gamma   90.00
#
_symmetry.space_group_name_H-M   'P 1'
#
loop_
_entity.id
_entity.type
_entity.pdbx_description
1 polymer ?
#
loop_
_entity_poly.entity_id
_entity_poly.type
_entity_poly.pdbx_seq_one_letter_code
_entity_poly.pdbx_strand_id
1 'polypeptide(L)' 'MSEIKQVIVVRTDLEMGKGKIAAQVGHACVLGAENVRKSHPEWFEKWWLGQEKIVLKVSGPKELQEIKKHAIDLDLPW' A
#
# COMPACT_ATOMS: atom_id res chain seq x y z
N MET A 1 -11.07 -10.89 11.43
CA MET A 1 -10.05 -10.28 10.54
C MET A 1 -10.79 -9.55 9.44
N SER A 2 -10.33 -8.37 9.03
CA SER A 2 -10.91 -7.67 7.88
C SER A 2 -10.76 -8.52 6.62
N GLU A 3 -11.78 -8.59 5.75
CA GLU A 3 -11.66 -9.26 4.45
C GLU A 3 -10.69 -8.52 3.51
N ILE A 4 -10.49 -7.21 3.73
CA ILE A 4 -9.67 -6.33 2.88
C ILE A 4 -8.62 -5.61 3.72
N LYS A 5 -7.40 -5.52 3.20
CA LYS A 5 -6.28 -4.80 3.83
C LYS A 5 -5.49 -4.02 2.78
N GLN A 6 -4.89 -2.92 3.20
CA GLN A 6 -3.93 -2.17 2.40
C GLN A 6 -2.50 -2.58 2.80
N VAL A 7 -1.69 -3.00 1.84
CA VAL A 7 -0.29 -3.33 2.07
C VAL A 7 0.58 -2.22 1.49
N ILE A 8 1.47 -1.66 2.31
CA ILE A 8 2.35 -0.56 1.94
C ILE A 8 3.79 -1.04 2.04
N VAL A 9 4.52 -0.98 0.93
CA VAL A 9 5.87 -1.53 0.83
C VAL A 9 6.90 -0.40 0.83
N VAL A 10 7.87 -0.46 1.73
CA VAL A 10 8.89 0.57 1.94
C VAL A 10 10.26 0.05 1.54
N ARG A 11 10.96 0.82 0.72
CA ARG A 11 12.37 0.59 0.37
C ARG A 11 13.29 0.91 1.54
N THR A 12 14.12 -0.04 1.94
CA THR A 12 15.09 0.14 3.04
C THR A 12 16.47 0.63 2.58
N ASP A 13 16.81 0.46 1.30
CA ASP A 13 18.07 0.97 0.72
C ASP A 13 18.19 2.48 0.69
N LEU A 14 17.08 3.20 0.88
CA LEU A 14 17.05 4.66 0.96
C LEU A 14 17.45 5.20 2.34
N GLU A 15 17.74 4.33 3.32
CA GLU A 15 18.18 4.68 4.68
C GLU A 15 17.34 5.77 5.35
N MET A 16 16.03 5.78 5.04
CA MET A 16 15.12 6.81 5.54
C MET A 16 14.96 6.72 7.07
N GLY A 17 15.01 7.87 7.74
CA GLY A 17 14.66 7.96 9.16
C GLY A 17 13.19 7.61 9.41
N LYS A 18 12.87 7.18 10.65
CA LYS A 18 11.52 6.73 11.05
C LYS A 18 10.40 7.71 10.70
N GLY A 19 10.61 9.01 10.92
CA GLY A 19 9.63 10.04 10.58
C GLY A 19 9.39 10.17 9.08
N LYS A 20 10.44 10.06 8.26
CA LYS A 20 10.32 10.09 6.80
C LYS A 20 9.59 8.84 6.28
N ILE A 21 9.90 7.67 6.85
CA ILE A 21 9.17 6.42 6.55
C ILE A 21 7.68 6.59 6.86
N ALA A 22 7.34 7.07 8.06
CA ALA A 22 5.95 7.29 8.46
C ALA A 22 5.22 8.25 7.50
N ALA A 23 5.86 9.33 7.09
CA ALA A 23 5.29 10.28 6.13
C ALA A 23 5.06 9.64 4.75
N GLN A 24 6.02 8.86 4.22
CA GLN A 24 5.85 8.17 2.93
C GLN A 24 4.76 7.10 2.99
N VAL A 25 4.69 6.34 4.09
CA VAL A 25 3.60 5.39 4.32
C VAL A 25 2.25 6.10 4.37
N GLY A 26 2.17 7.25 5.05
CA GLY A 26 0.97 8.09 5.08
C GLY A 26 0.55 8.57 3.69
N HIS A 27 1.49 9.05 2.88
CA HIS A 27 1.22 9.47 1.49
C HIS A 27 0.68 8.30 0.65
N ALA A 28 1.34 7.15 0.69
CA ALA A 28 0.92 5.95 -0.05
C ALA A 28 -0.46 5.47 0.40
N CYS A 29 -0.73 5.49 1.71
CA CYS A 29 -2.03 5.14 2.27
C CYS A 29 -3.15 6.00 1.68
N VAL A 30 -3.00 7.33 1.73
CA VAL A 30 -4.04 8.27 1.29
C VAL A 30 -4.26 8.18 -0.21
N LEU A 31 -3.19 8.14 -1.01
CA LEU A 31 -3.29 8.03 -2.46
C LEU A 31 -3.92 6.71 -2.90
N GLY A 32 -3.49 5.58 -2.32
CA GLY A 32 -4.06 4.27 -2.61
C GLY A 32 -5.53 4.17 -2.18
N ALA A 33 -5.87 4.68 -1.00
CA ALA A 33 -7.25 4.68 -0.52
C ALA A 33 -8.18 5.53 -1.41
N GLU A 34 -7.73 6.72 -1.84
CA GLU A 34 -8.49 7.57 -2.75
C GLU A 34 -8.65 6.94 -4.15
N ASN A 35 -7.62 6.24 -4.64
CA ASN A 35 -7.69 5.49 -5.89
C ASN A 35 -8.74 4.37 -5.81
N VAL A 36 -8.73 3.58 -4.73
CA VAL A 36 -9.72 2.52 -4.49
C VAL A 36 -11.11 3.10 -4.29
N ARG A 37 -11.26 4.21 -3.56
CA ARG A 37 -12.57 4.88 -3.38
C ARG A 37 -13.22 5.27 -4.70
N LYS A 38 -12.43 5.67 -5.70
CA LYS A 38 -12.93 6.05 -7.03
C LYS A 38 -13.18 4.86 -7.96
N SER A 39 -12.35 3.83 -7.88
CA SER A 39 -12.38 2.68 -8.82
C SER A 39 -13.19 1.48 -8.32
N HIS A 40 -13.19 1.23 -7.00
CA HIS A 40 -13.81 0.10 -6.31
C HIS A 40 -14.47 0.57 -5.00
N PRO A 41 -15.51 1.41 -5.06
CA PRO A 41 -16.11 2.04 -3.88
C PRO A 41 -16.58 1.01 -2.83
N GLU A 42 -17.08 -0.15 -3.25
CA GLU A 42 -17.51 -1.22 -2.34
C GLU A 42 -16.34 -1.88 -1.59
N TRP A 43 -15.15 -1.94 -2.18
CA TRP A 43 -13.94 -2.39 -1.48
C TRP A 43 -13.49 -1.34 -0.46
N PHE A 44 -13.56 -0.07 -0.85
CA PHE A 44 -13.25 1.04 0.07
C PHE A 44 -14.16 1.02 1.29
N GLU A 45 -15.48 0.90 1.12
CA GLU A 45 -16.43 0.87 2.23
C GLU A 45 -16.16 -0.31 3.19
N LYS A 46 -15.90 -1.51 2.65
CA LYS A 46 -15.53 -2.68 3.46
C LYS A 46 -14.23 -2.47 4.23
N TRP A 47 -13.20 -1.94 3.56
CA TRP A 47 -11.92 -1.64 4.17
C TRP A 47 -12.04 -0.52 5.21
N TRP A 48 -12.84 0.52 4.97
CA TRP A 48 -12.94 1.73 5.81
C TRP A 48 -13.36 1.45 7.25
N LEU A 49 -14.18 0.41 7.48
CA LEU A 49 -14.63 0.00 8.81
C LEU A 49 -13.48 -0.31 9.78
N GLY A 50 -12.40 -0.91 9.28
CA GLY A 50 -11.22 -1.29 10.08
C GLY A 50 -9.93 -0.63 9.63
N GLN A 51 -9.90 -0.15 8.39
CA GLN A 51 -8.79 0.49 7.69
C GLN A 51 -7.44 -0.21 7.94
N GLU A 52 -7.44 -1.55 7.83
CA GLU A 52 -6.28 -2.39 8.14
C GLU A 52 -5.12 -2.07 7.19
N LYS A 53 -3.94 -1.80 7.77
CA LYS A 53 -2.72 -1.42 7.05
C LYS A 53 -1.57 -2.30 7.51
N ILE A 54 -0.84 -2.89 6.57
CA ILE A 54 0.37 -3.67 6.84
C ILE A 54 1.54 -3.02 6.12
N VAL A 55 2.58 -2.64 6.86
CA VAL A 55 3.79 -2.03 6.30
C VAL A 55 4.88 -3.09 6.18
N LEU A 56 5.34 -3.35 4.97
CA LEU A 56 6.40 -4.31 4.65
C LEU A 56 7.65 -3.59 4.15
N LYS A 57 8.77 -4.31 4.11
CA LYS A 57 10.06 -3.81 3.66
C LYS A 57 10.51 -4.55 2.42
N VAL A 58 11.18 -3.84 1.52
CA VAL A 58 11.94 -4.39 0.39
C VAL A 58 13.34 -3.83 0.37
N SER A 59 14.27 -4.63 -0.12
CA SER A 59 15.69 -4.30 -0.13
C SER A 59 16.05 -3.25 -1.18
N GLY A 60 15.22 -3.04 -2.20
CA GLY A 60 15.54 -2.12 -3.29
C GLY A 60 14.42 -1.91 -4.30
N PRO A 61 14.69 -1.14 -5.37
CA PRO A 61 13.69 -0.80 -6.38
C PRO A 61 13.22 -2.01 -7.20
N LYS A 62 14.09 -3.01 -7.41
CA LYS A 62 13.75 -4.20 -8.20
C LYS A 62 12.61 -5.01 -7.56
N GLU A 63 12.74 -5.34 -6.29
CA GLU A 63 11.69 -6.04 -5.53
C GLU A 63 10.38 -5.24 -5.49
N LEU A 64 10.47 -3.90 -5.36
CA LEU A 64 9.28 -3.04 -5.40
C LEU A 64 8.54 -3.14 -6.75
N GLN A 65 9.29 -3.18 -7.87
CA GLN A 65 8.70 -3.34 -9.20
C GLN A 65 8.11 -4.75 -9.42
N GLU A 66 8.73 -5.79 -8.86
CA GLU A 66 8.20 -7.15 -8.89
C GLU A 66 6.86 -7.25 -8.15
N ILE A 67 6.75 -6.64 -6.96
CA ILE A 67 5.49 -6.58 -6.22
C ILE A 67 4.41 -5.82 -7.01
N LYS A 68 4.77 -4.67 -7.60
CA LYS A 68 3.85 -3.91 -8.44
C LYS A 68 3.35 -4.75 -9.63
N LYS A 69 4.25 -5.46 -10.30
CA LYS A 69 3.89 -6.34 -11.42
C LYS A 69 2.91 -7.42 -10.97
N HIS A 70 3.18 -8.08 -9.84
CA HIS A 70 2.26 -9.09 -9.30
C HIS A 70 0.89 -8.51 -8.93
N ALA A 71 0.83 -7.28 -8.39
CA ALA A 71 -0.44 -6.61 -8.13
C ALA A 71 -1.24 -6.39 -9.42
N ILE A 72 -0.57 -5.93 -10.50
CA ILE A 72 -1.19 -5.77 -11.83
C ILE A 72 -1.67 -7.11 -12.39
N ASP A 73 -0.85 -8.15 -12.31
CA ASP A 73 -1.18 -9.49 -12.83
C ASP A 73 -2.39 -10.11 -12.08
N LEU A 74 -2.65 -9.67 -10.85
CA LEU A 74 -3.80 -10.07 -10.01
C LEU A 74 -4.98 -9.09 -10.09
N ASP A 75 -4.90 -8.06 -10.94
CA ASP A 75 -5.89 -6.99 -11.07
C ASP A 75 -6.19 -6.26 -9.74
N LEU A 76 -5.14 -6.06 -8.93
CA LEU A 76 -5.21 -5.35 -7.67
C LEU A 76 -4.84 -3.86 -7.85
N PRO A 77 -5.54 -2.94 -7.16
CA PRO A 77 -5.12 -1.54 -7.08
C PRO A 77 -3.73 -1.39 -6.42
N TRP A 78 -2.88 -0.52 -6.98
CA TRP A 78 -1.53 -0.21 -6.49
C TRP A 78 -1.23 1.29 -6.49
#